data_AF-A0A5C3LEP6-F1
#
_entry.id   AF-A0A5C3LEP6-F1
#
_cell.length_a   1.000
_cell.length_b   1.000
_cell.length_c   1.000
_cell.angle_alpha   90.00
_cell.angle_beta   90.00
_cell.angle_gamma   90.00
#
_symmetry.space_group_name_H-M   'P 1'
#
loop_
_entity.id
_entity.type
_entity.pdbx_description
1 polymer ?
#
loop_
_entity_poly.entity_id
_entity_poly.type
_entity_poly.pdbx_seq_one_letter_code
_entity_poly.pdbx_strand_id
1 'polypeptide(L)'
;LSMQQMTIAKNSLLAHMEKSGWPHKHVLALATFFLQLENHDKQQELEGNTILLIYQAHVRCEWNAALKAPSRDATFNIGVINDALLESISMEYWNVHRAEGVLGSVPPPYTQLTQANQYFPL
;
A
#
# COMPACT_ATOMS: atom_id res chain seq x y z
N LEU A 1 -7.25 -11.15 -3.32
CA LEU A 1 -6.86 -10.50 -4.58
C LEU A 1 -5.51 -11.09 -5.01
N SER A 2 -5.28 -11.40 -6.29
CA SER A 2 -3.95 -11.80 -6.79
C SER A 2 -3.25 -10.65 -7.53
N MET A 3 -1.94 -10.76 -7.75
CA MET A 3 -1.16 -9.76 -8.49
C MET A 3 -1.73 -9.55 -9.91
N GLN A 4 -2.06 -10.63 -10.60
CA GLN A 4 -2.69 -10.57 -11.93
C GLN A 4 -4.05 -9.85 -11.90
N GLN A 5 -4.89 -10.14 -10.89
CA GLN A 5 -6.19 -9.47 -10.74
C GLN A 5 -6.01 -7.96 -10.49
N MET A 6 -5.00 -7.57 -9.71
CA MET A 6 -4.64 -6.17 -9.46
C MET A 6 -4.20 -5.47 -10.75
N THR A 7 -3.31 -6.08 -11.53
CA THR A 7 -2.82 -5.55 -12.83
C THR A 7 -3.93 -5.39 -13.86
N ILE A 8 -4.96 -6.25 -13.84
CA ILE A 8 -6.14 -6.06 -14.70
C ILE A 8 -7.01 -4.93 -14.18
N ALA A 9 -7.32 -4.93 -12.87
CA ALA A 9 -8.22 -3.97 -12.26
C ALA A 9 -7.69 -2.52 -12.28
N LYS A 10 -6.36 -2.32 -12.20
CA LYS A 10 -5.76 -0.97 -12.23
C LYS A 10 -6.12 -0.21 -13.51
N ASN A 11 -6.21 -0.89 -14.66
CA ASN A 11 -6.47 -0.25 -15.94
C ASN A 11 -7.88 0.35 -15.96
N SER A 12 -8.86 -0.43 -15.48
CA SER A 12 -10.24 0.05 -15.31
C SER A 12 -10.30 1.19 -14.30
N LEU A 13 -9.59 1.10 -13.18
CA LEU A 13 -9.57 2.16 -12.17
C LEU A 13 -9.03 3.49 -12.75
N LEU A 14 -7.86 3.47 -13.38
CA LEU A 14 -7.23 4.66 -13.96
C LEU A 14 -8.12 5.29 -15.03
N ALA A 15 -8.70 4.49 -15.92
CA ALA A 15 -9.63 4.97 -16.94
C ALA A 15 -10.89 5.62 -16.34
N HIS A 16 -11.41 5.10 -15.22
CA HIS A 16 -12.54 5.72 -14.54
C HIS A 16 -12.14 7.01 -13.82
N MET A 17 -10.96 7.08 -13.21
CA MET A 17 -10.47 8.31 -12.59
C MET A 17 -10.35 9.45 -13.60
N GLU A 18 -9.79 9.17 -14.78
CA GLU A 18 -9.73 10.15 -15.87
C GLU A 18 -11.12 10.61 -16.32
N LYS A 19 -12.04 9.67 -16.55
CA LYS A 19 -13.42 9.98 -16.95
C LYS A 19 -14.19 10.78 -15.89
N SER A 20 -13.90 10.57 -14.62
CA SER A 20 -14.50 11.31 -13.50
C SER A 20 -13.86 12.67 -13.25
N GLY A 21 -12.91 13.11 -14.09
CA GLY A 21 -12.30 14.45 -14.01
C GLY A 21 -11.29 14.58 -12.87
N TRP A 22 -10.68 13.49 -12.42
CA TRP A 22 -9.62 13.57 -11.41
C TRP A 22 -8.43 14.41 -11.93
N PRO A 23 -7.77 15.19 -11.06
CA PRO A 23 -6.58 15.92 -11.46
C PRO A 23 -5.51 14.97 -12.01
N HIS A 24 -4.95 15.31 -13.18
CA HIS A 24 -4.00 14.47 -13.89
C HIS A 24 -2.81 14.04 -13.01
N LYS A 25 -2.33 14.94 -12.13
CA LYS A 25 -1.26 14.64 -11.16
C LYS A 25 -1.57 13.43 -10.26
N HIS A 26 -2.83 13.24 -9.86
CA HIS A 26 -3.23 12.13 -9.00
C HIS A 26 -3.37 10.82 -9.79
N VAL A 27 -3.88 10.90 -11.02
CA VAL A 27 -3.93 9.76 -11.94
C VAL A 27 -2.51 9.27 -12.26
N LEU A 28 -1.61 10.20 -12.59
CA LEU A 28 -0.21 9.90 -12.90
C LEU A 28 0.50 9.27 -11.70
N ALA A 29 0.37 9.87 -10.50
CA ALA A 29 0.99 9.33 -9.30
C ALA A 29 0.51 7.89 -9.00
N LEU A 30 -0.78 7.61 -9.18
CA LEU A 30 -1.33 6.27 -8.98
C LEU A 30 -0.88 5.30 -10.09
N ALA A 31 -0.76 5.75 -11.34
CA ALA A 31 -0.22 4.93 -12.43
C ALA A 31 1.25 4.57 -12.18
N THR A 32 2.06 5.54 -11.75
CA THR A 32 3.47 5.31 -11.35
C THR A 32 3.55 4.33 -10.20
N PHE A 33 2.69 4.46 -9.18
CA PHE A 33 2.64 3.54 -8.05
C PHE A 33 2.42 2.09 -8.50
N PHE A 34 1.42 1.83 -9.34
CA PHE A 34 1.17 0.49 -9.85
C PHE A 34 2.33 -0.04 -10.70
N LEU A 35 2.95 0.81 -11.52
CA LEU A 35 4.11 0.43 -12.31
C LEU A 35 5.28 0.02 -11.40
N GLN A 36 5.52 0.75 -10.31
CA GLN A 36 6.57 0.40 -9.35
C GLN A 36 6.29 -0.93 -8.65
N LEU A 37 5.05 -1.16 -8.19
CA LEU A 37 4.67 -2.43 -7.58
C LEU A 37 4.83 -3.62 -8.54
N GLU A 38 4.53 -3.41 -9.81
CA GLU A 38 4.65 -4.45 -10.85
C GLU A 38 6.09 -4.80 -11.21
N ASN A 39 7.03 -3.89 -10.99
CA ASN A 39 8.45 -4.10 -11.30
C ASN A 39 9.31 -4.21 -10.02
N HIS A 40 8.69 -4.37 -8.86
CA HIS A 40 9.41 -4.41 -7.59
C HIS A 40 10.10 -5.77 -7.40
N ASP A 41 11.38 -5.76 -7.01
CA ASP A 41 12.21 -6.97 -6.85
C ASP A 41 11.59 -8.00 -5.89
N LYS A 42 10.89 -7.52 -4.85
CA LYS A 42 10.13 -8.34 -3.89
C LYS A 42 9.18 -9.34 -4.55
N GLN A 43 8.71 -9.14 -5.78
CA GLN A 43 7.90 -10.15 -6.49
C GLN A 43 8.59 -11.51 -6.66
N GLN A 44 9.92 -11.52 -6.69
CA GLN A 44 10.72 -12.76 -6.81
C GLN A 44 10.91 -13.47 -5.47
N GLU A 45 10.52 -12.84 -4.36
CA GLU A 45 10.59 -13.43 -3.02
C GLU A 45 9.39 -14.34 -2.74
N LEU A 46 9.58 -15.28 -1.81
CA LEU A 46 8.49 -16.11 -1.28
C LEU A 46 7.43 -15.21 -0.64
N GLU A 47 6.15 -15.42 -0.99
CA GLU A 47 5.02 -14.56 -0.58
C GLU A 47 5.15 -13.08 -0.95
N GLY A 48 6.11 -12.72 -1.80
CA GLY A 48 6.38 -11.33 -2.17
C GLY A 48 5.19 -10.63 -2.82
N ASN A 49 4.46 -11.35 -3.68
CA ASN A 49 3.21 -10.85 -4.26
C ASN A 49 2.14 -10.59 -3.21
N THR A 50 2.01 -11.47 -2.21
CA THR A 50 1.04 -11.31 -1.11
C THR A 50 1.37 -10.07 -0.29
N ILE A 51 2.64 -9.90 0.08
CA ILE A 51 3.13 -8.74 0.84
C ILE A 51 2.92 -7.44 0.06
N LEU A 52 3.27 -7.41 -1.24
CA LEU A 52 3.07 -6.24 -2.09
C LEU A 52 1.58 -5.85 -2.20
N LEU A 53 0.67 -6.83 -2.20
CA LEU A 53 -0.77 -6.56 -2.22
C LEU A 53 -1.28 -6.00 -0.88
N ILE A 54 -0.75 -6.46 0.25
CA ILE A 54 -1.07 -5.90 1.58
C ILE A 54 -0.59 -4.44 1.64
N TYR A 55 0.67 -4.20 1.26
CA TYR A 55 1.24 -2.86 1.17
C TYR A 55 0.41 -1.95 0.24
N GLN A 56 0.05 -2.45 -0.94
CA GLN A 56 -0.77 -1.71 -1.90
C GLN A 56 -2.11 -1.26 -1.31
N ALA A 57 -2.80 -2.15 -0.59
CA ALA A 57 -4.08 -1.84 0.03
C ALA A 57 -3.93 -0.79 1.14
N HIS A 58 -2.88 -0.93 1.96
CA HIS A 58 -2.56 0.00 3.04
C HIS A 58 -2.32 1.41 2.50
N VAL A 59 -1.34 1.59 1.61
CA VAL A 59 -0.95 2.90 1.08
C VAL A 59 -2.09 3.55 0.30
N ARG A 60 -2.88 2.79 -0.46
CA ARG A 60 -4.06 3.35 -1.14
C ARG A 60 -5.13 3.84 -0.20
N CYS A 61 -5.34 3.16 0.93
CA CYS A 61 -6.29 3.59 1.95
C CYS A 61 -5.85 4.92 2.56
N GLU A 62 -4.59 5.00 2.99
CA GLU A 62 -4.00 6.21 3.56
C GLU A 62 -4.01 7.38 2.59
N TRP A 63 -3.61 7.15 1.33
CA TRP A 63 -3.63 8.18 0.30
C TRP A 63 -5.04 8.71 0.05
N ASN A 64 -6.04 7.84 -0.03
CA ASN A 64 -7.43 8.24 -0.19
C ASN A 64 -7.97 9.00 1.04
N ALA A 65 -7.52 8.65 2.25
CA ALA A 65 -7.85 9.40 3.46
C ALA A 65 -7.23 10.80 3.46
N ALA A 66 -5.95 10.91 3.06
CA ALA A 66 -5.24 12.19 2.95
C ALA A 66 -5.88 13.13 1.91
N LEU A 67 -6.43 12.59 0.81
CA LEU A 67 -7.17 13.39 -0.17
C LEU A 67 -8.49 13.96 0.36
N LYS A 68 -9.14 13.29 1.33
CA LYS A 68 -10.42 13.73 1.89
C LYS A 68 -10.27 14.82 2.96
N ALA A 69 -9.13 14.83 3.65
CA ALA A 69 -8.81 15.81 4.68
C ALA A 69 -7.46 16.46 4.35
N PRO A 70 -7.38 17.30 3.30
CA PRO A 70 -6.13 17.92 2.91
C PRO A 70 -5.66 18.86 4.03
N SER A 71 -4.68 18.40 4.82
CA SER A 71 -3.87 19.28 5.66
C SER A 71 -3.10 20.26 4.77
N ARG A 72 -2.77 21.44 5.31
CA ARG A 72 -1.97 22.46 4.59
C ARG A 72 -0.62 21.92 4.09
N ASP A 73 -0.12 20.86 4.73
CA ASP A 73 1.15 20.22 4.38
C ASP A 73 0.90 18.88 3.67
N ALA A 74 1.26 18.88 2.39
CA ALA A 74 1.54 17.78 1.46
C ALA A 74 0.75 16.47 1.60
N THR A 75 -0.17 16.23 0.66
CA THR A 75 -0.50 14.87 0.23
C THR A 75 0.79 14.17 -0.20
N PHE A 76 1.21 13.12 0.48
CA PHE A 76 2.42 12.36 0.12
C PHE A 76 2.27 11.76 -1.29
N ASN A 77 3.40 11.65 -1.99
CA ASN A 77 3.41 11.11 -3.35
C ASN A 77 3.31 9.59 -3.31
N ILE A 78 2.10 9.06 -3.57
CA ILE A 78 1.87 7.61 -3.65
C ILE A 78 2.73 6.92 -4.71
N GLY A 79 3.22 7.63 -5.72
CA GLY A 79 4.06 7.09 -6.79
C GLY A 79 5.49 6.73 -6.40
N VAL A 80 5.84 6.81 -5.11
CA VAL A 80 7.14 6.39 -4.58
C VAL A 80 6.90 5.30 -3.54
N ILE A 81 7.52 4.14 -3.73
CA ILE A 81 7.48 3.06 -2.73
C ILE A 81 8.20 3.50 -1.45
N ASN A 82 7.52 3.34 -0.32
CA ASN A 82 8.10 3.49 1.00
C ASN A 82 8.66 2.12 1.43
N ASP A 83 9.95 1.91 1.16
CA ASP A 83 10.62 0.64 1.47
C ASP A 83 10.60 0.32 2.97
N ALA A 84 10.66 1.33 3.84
CA ALA A 84 10.60 1.12 5.29
C ALA A 84 9.23 0.58 5.72
N LEU A 85 8.15 1.11 5.17
CA LEU A 85 6.79 0.60 5.41
C LEU A 85 6.61 -0.80 4.80
N LEU A 86 7.12 -1.02 3.58
CA LEU A 86 7.06 -2.31 2.92
C LEU A 86 7.79 -3.40 3.72
N GLU A 87 8.95 -3.06 4.28
CA GLU A 87 9.71 -3.98 5.14
C GLU A 87 8.99 -4.23 6.47
N SER A 88 8.41 -3.20 7.08
CA SER A 88 7.59 -3.36 8.29
C SER A 88 6.42 -4.33 8.05
N ILE A 89 5.71 -4.20 6.93
CA ILE A 89 4.61 -5.10 6.55
C ILE A 89 5.15 -6.51 6.28
N SER A 90 6.32 -6.62 5.63
CA SER A 90 6.98 -7.91 5.40
C SER A 90 7.28 -8.62 6.73
N MET A 91 7.87 -7.91 7.69
CA MET A 91 8.18 -8.43 9.02
C MET A 91 6.92 -8.86 9.77
N GLU A 92 5.87 -8.05 9.76
CA GLU A 92 4.59 -8.37 10.40
C GLU A 92 3.97 -9.64 9.79
N TYR A 93 3.92 -9.72 8.46
CA TYR A 93 3.42 -10.88 7.73
C TYR A 93 4.16 -12.17 8.14
N TRP A 94 5.49 -12.14 8.17
CA TRP A 94 6.30 -13.29 8.60
C TRP A 94 6.15 -13.61 10.09
N ASN A 95 5.94 -12.62 10.95
CA ASN A 95 5.69 -12.85 12.37
C ASN A 95 4.37 -13.58 12.59
N VAL A 96 3.30 -13.20 11.88
CA VAL A 96 2.01 -13.89 11.93
C VAL A 96 2.15 -15.31 11.40
N HIS A 97 2.77 -15.52 10.24
CA HIS A 97 2.92 -16.87 9.69
C HIS A 97 3.82 -17.79 10.52
N ARG A 98 4.87 -17.25 11.16
CA ARG A 98 5.67 -18.02 12.14
C ARG A 98 4.86 -18.33 13.40
N ALA A 99 4.08 -17.37 13.89
CA ALA A 99 3.21 -17.59 15.04
C ALA A 99 2.10 -18.61 14.73
N GLU A 100 1.51 -18.62 13.54
CA GLU A 100 0.53 -19.62 13.11
C GLU A 100 1.11 -21.03 12.98
N GLY A 101 2.38 -21.14 12.56
CA GLY A 101 3.13 -22.40 12.60
C GLY A 101 3.43 -22.91 14.02
N VAL A 102 3.35 -22.03 15.03
CA VAL A 102 3.63 -22.33 16.44
C VAL A 102 2.36 -22.38 17.30
N LEU A 103 1.28 -21.70 16.89
CA LEU A 103 0.06 -21.45 17.65
C LEU A 103 -1.14 -21.59 16.71
N GLY A 104 -1.77 -22.77 16.70
CA GLY A 104 -3.21 -22.78 16.51
C GLY A 104 -3.85 -21.84 17.54
N SER A 105 -4.67 -20.90 17.07
CA SER A 105 -5.58 -20.00 17.82
C SER A 105 -5.05 -18.68 18.42
N VAL A 106 -4.82 -17.64 17.60
CA VAL A 106 -5.18 -16.24 17.96
C VAL A 106 -5.50 -15.42 16.69
N PRO A 107 -6.62 -14.68 16.60
CA PRO A 107 -6.97 -13.86 15.44
C PRO A 107 -6.13 -12.55 15.35
N PRO A 108 -5.95 -11.99 14.14
CA PRO A 108 -5.03 -10.88 13.90
C PRO A 108 -5.51 -9.55 14.51
N PRO A 109 -4.60 -8.75 15.10
CA PRO A 109 -4.94 -7.49 15.75
C PRO A 109 -5.01 -6.37 14.70
N TYR A 110 -6.07 -6.33 13.89
CA TYR A 110 -6.44 -5.07 13.23
C TYR A 110 -7.10 -4.16 14.26
N THR A 111 -6.33 -3.62 15.20
CA THR A 111 -6.79 -2.50 16.02
C THR A 111 -5.63 -1.67 16.56
N GLN A 112 -5.53 -0.46 16.01
CA GLN A 112 -4.92 0.75 16.57
C GLN A 112 -3.39 0.86 16.55
N LEU A 113 -2.88 1.37 15.43
CA LEU A 113 -1.75 2.32 15.45
C LEU A 113 -2.26 3.71 15.09
N THR A 114 -3.15 4.24 15.93
CA THR A 114 -3.35 5.68 16.05
C THR A 114 -2.53 6.10 17.25
N GLN A 115 -1.31 6.62 16.99
CA GLN A 115 -0.39 7.36 17.88
C GLN A 115 1.06 6.92 17.68
N ALA A 116 1.66 7.25 16.54
CA ALA A 116 3.12 7.30 16.40
C ALA A 116 3.57 8.18 15.22
N ASN A 117 2.88 9.30 14.95
CA ASN A 117 3.41 10.36 14.09
C ASN A 117 3.58 11.62 14.94
N GLN A 118 4.51 11.52 15.89
CA GLN A 118 5.09 12.65 16.59
C GLN A 118 6.57 12.69 16.20
N TYR A 119 6.94 13.77 15.51
CA TYR A 119 8.31 14.28 15.27
C TYR A 119 9.25 13.46 14.39
N PHE A 120 9.72 14.06 13.29
CA PHE A 120 11.11 14.53 13.15
C PHE A 120 11.21 15.56 12.01
N PRO A 121 11.94 16.69 12.20
CA PRO A 121 12.17 17.69 11.17
C PRO A 121 13.44 17.39 10.35
N LEU A 122 13.41 17.71 9.06
CA LEU A 122 14.13 18.84 8.42
C LEU A 122 13.56 19.06 7.02
#